data_AF-X1J4V7-F1
#
_entry.id   AF-X1J4V7-F1
#
_cell.length_a   1.000
_cell.length_b   1.000
_cell.length_c   1.000
_cell.angle_alpha   90.00
_cell.angle_beta   90.00
_cell.angle_gamma   90.00
#
_symmetry.space_group_name_H-M   'P 1'
#
loop_
_entity.id
_entity.type
_entity.pdbx_description
1 polymer ?
#
loop_
_entity_poly.entity_id
_entity_poly.type
_entity_poly.pdbx_seq_one_letter_code
_entity_poly.pdbx_strand_id
1 'polypeptide(L)'
;VLNQDGVPINIAEGLMKERIEEVARGVNRLNHQRTVDTAKILGFNLICLHTACDNLAAKFLKEKIDKENPERIEDLMSLLKEIPEYKEALKSGAGPKIFVGSEENRCGKISVAEITGGTEPSPKIYEKIAQAGVGTIVGMHMGEESRKEAETSNLNIIIAGHMSSDSLGVNLFLDEL
;
A
#
# COMPACT_ATOMS: atom_id res chain seq x y z
N VAL A 1 -11.25 2.62 -3.05
CA VAL A 1 -10.65 2.62 -1.70
C VAL A 1 -10.84 3.96 -0.98
N LEU A 2 -10.31 5.08 -1.48
CA LEU A 2 -10.45 6.41 -0.83
C LEU A 2 -11.89 6.79 -0.43
N ASN A 3 -12.89 6.54 -1.30
CA ASN A 3 -14.30 6.80 -0.97
C ASN A 3 -14.85 5.85 0.12
N GLN A 4 -14.35 4.62 0.22
CA GLN A 4 -14.69 3.71 1.31
C GLN A 4 -14.10 4.20 2.64
N ASP A 5 -12.97 4.91 2.58
CA ASP A 5 -12.37 5.56 3.74
C ASP A 5 -13.07 6.87 4.14
N GLY A 6 -14.06 7.33 3.36
CA GLY A 6 -14.90 8.50 3.67
C GLY A 6 -14.51 9.77 2.92
N VAL A 7 -13.51 9.72 2.04
CA VAL A 7 -13.18 10.87 1.18
C VAL A 7 -14.27 11.02 0.11
N PRO A 8 -14.92 12.19 -0.04
CA PRO A 8 -15.96 12.39 -1.04
C PRO A 8 -15.49 12.05 -2.46
N ILE A 9 -16.34 11.35 -3.22
CA ILE A 9 -15.97 10.80 -4.53
C ILE A 9 -15.45 11.87 -5.51
N ASN A 10 -16.06 13.05 -5.53
CA ASN A 10 -15.64 14.15 -6.40
C ASN A 10 -14.25 14.69 -6.05
N ILE A 11 -13.85 14.65 -4.77
CA ILE A 11 -12.50 15.04 -4.33
C ILE A 11 -11.49 13.96 -4.73
N ALA A 12 -11.83 12.69 -4.46
CA ALA A 12 -10.98 11.55 -4.82
C ALA A 12 -10.72 11.51 -6.33
N GLU A 13 -11.75 11.62 -7.16
CA GLU A 13 -11.61 11.64 -8.62
C GLU A 13 -10.80 12.85 -9.12
N GLY A 14 -11.03 14.03 -8.54
CA GLY A 14 -10.30 15.25 -8.90
C GLY A 14 -8.79 15.12 -8.67
N LEU A 15 -8.38 14.61 -7.51
CA LEU A 15 -6.97 14.41 -7.17
C LEU A 15 -6.33 13.25 -7.95
N MET A 16 -7.08 12.17 -8.16
CA MET A 16 -6.58 11.02 -8.90
C MET A 16 -6.39 11.32 -10.38
N LYS A 17 -7.20 12.20 -10.98
CA LYS A 17 -7.07 12.55 -12.40
C LYS A 17 -5.66 13.06 -12.75
N GLU A 18 -5.14 14.02 -11.97
CA GLU A 18 -3.81 14.58 -12.18
C GLU A 18 -2.73 13.49 -12.08
N ARG A 19 -2.82 12.63 -11.06
CA ARG A 19 -1.87 11.54 -10.83
C ARG A 19 -1.91 10.48 -11.93
N ILE A 20 -3.10 10.11 -12.40
CA ILE A 20 -3.28 9.16 -13.51
C ILE A 20 -2.58 9.70 -14.76
N GLU A 21 -2.74 10.98 -15.08
CA GLU A 21 -2.10 11.57 -16.25
C GLU A 21 -0.57 11.63 -16.11
N GLU A 22 -0.06 11.92 -14.92
CA GLU A 22 1.38 11.91 -14.62
C GLU A 22 1.98 10.52 -14.86
N VAL A 23 1.35 9.49 -14.28
CA VAL A 23 1.77 8.10 -14.43
C VAL A 23 1.68 7.67 -15.89
N ALA A 24 0.58 7.99 -16.59
CA ALA A 24 0.41 7.66 -18.00
C ALA A 24 1.53 8.23 -18.88
N ARG A 25 1.93 9.50 -18.67
CA ARG A 25 3.08 10.10 -19.36
C ARG A 25 4.40 9.43 -18.97
N GLY A 26 4.56 9.10 -17.69
CA GLY A 26 5.75 8.43 -17.15
C GLY A 26 6.01 7.06 -17.78
N VAL A 27 4.94 6.28 -17.99
CA VAL A 27 5.02 4.93 -18.58
C VAL A 27 5.07 4.93 -20.11
N ASN A 28 4.50 5.94 -20.78
CA ASN A 28 4.41 6.00 -22.25
C ASN A 28 5.77 5.91 -22.96
N ARG A 29 6.83 6.42 -22.34
CA ARG A 29 8.20 6.42 -22.91
C ARG A 29 8.91 5.07 -22.81
N LEU A 30 8.33 4.08 -22.13
CA LEU A 30 9.01 2.82 -21.84
C LEU A 30 8.94 1.86 -23.03
N ASN A 31 9.93 0.97 -23.15
CA ASN A 31 9.86 -0.12 -24.11
C ASN A 31 8.93 -1.23 -23.58
N HIS A 32 7.64 -1.11 -23.87
CA HIS A 32 6.61 -2.03 -23.41
C HIS A 32 6.81 -3.48 -23.88
N GLN A 33 7.45 -3.69 -25.03
CA GLN A 33 7.57 -5.03 -25.65
C GLN A 33 8.78 -5.82 -25.17
N ARG A 34 9.76 -5.17 -24.53
CA ARG A 34 11.04 -5.80 -24.15
C ARG A 34 10.86 -7.15 -23.44
N THR A 35 10.04 -7.20 -22.40
CA THR A 35 9.84 -8.41 -21.59
C THR A 35 9.03 -9.47 -22.35
N VAL A 36 7.98 -9.04 -23.06
CA VAL A 36 7.09 -9.93 -23.83
C VAL A 36 7.82 -10.59 -24.98
N ASP A 37 8.59 -9.83 -25.75
CA ASP A 37 9.32 -10.35 -26.91
C ASP A 37 10.47 -11.26 -26.48
N THR A 38 11.12 -10.97 -25.35
CA THR A 38 12.13 -11.89 -24.76
C THR A 38 11.51 -13.24 -24.43
N ALA A 39 10.35 -13.28 -23.76
CA ALA A 39 9.67 -14.53 -23.44
C ALA A 39 9.29 -15.33 -24.69
N LYS A 40 8.80 -14.66 -25.75
CA LYS A 40 8.48 -15.29 -27.04
C LYS A 40 9.71 -15.91 -27.70
N ILE A 41 10.82 -15.18 -27.76
CA ILE A 41 12.07 -15.66 -28.36
C ILE A 41 12.60 -16.90 -27.63
N LEU A 42 12.50 -16.91 -26.30
CA LEU A 42 12.95 -18.02 -25.46
C LEU A 42 11.95 -19.18 -25.41
N GLY A 43 10.73 -19.02 -25.92
CA GLY A 43 9.69 -20.04 -25.86
C GLY A 43 9.10 -20.26 -24.46
N PHE A 44 9.09 -19.23 -23.60
CA PHE A 44 8.54 -19.30 -22.26
C PHE A 44 7.09 -18.82 -22.18
N ASN A 45 6.28 -19.53 -21.39
CA ASN A 45 5.00 -19.01 -20.94
C ASN A 45 5.25 -17.91 -19.89
N LEU A 46 4.65 -16.73 -20.10
CA LEU A 46 4.80 -15.58 -19.23
C LEU A 46 3.42 -14.96 -18.96
N ILE A 47 3.14 -14.70 -17.68
CA ILE A 47 1.96 -13.94 -17.22
C ILE A 47 2.41 -12.97 -16.12
N CYS A 48 1.72 -11.83 -16.01
CA CYS A 48 1.89 -10.87 -14.93
C CYS A 48 0.55 -10.66 -14.23
N LEU A 49 0.53 -10.87 -12.92
CA LEU A 49 -0.62 -10.62 -12.04
C LEU A 49 -0.16 -9.64 -10.96
N HIS A 50 -0.43 -8.35 -11.16
CA HIS A 50 -0.03 -7.30 -10.22
C HIS A 50 -1.19 -6.94 -9.30
N THR A 51 -2.07 -6.04 -9.73
CA THR A 51 -3.21 -5.54 -8.93
C THR A 51 -4.13 -6.64 -8.41
N ALA A 52 -4.21 -7.78 -9.08
CA ALA A 52 -4.94 -8.94 -8.55
C ALA A 52 -4.32 -9.46 -7.25
N CYS A 53 -3.00 -9.64 -7.21
CA CYS A 53 -2.26 -10.06 -6.02
C CYS A 53 -2.24 -8.96 -4.94
N ASP A 54 -2.07 -7.70 -5.33
CA ASP A 54 -2.12 -6.56 -4.39
C ASP A 54 -3.48 -6.49 -3.68
N ASN A 55 -4.57 -6.75 -4.41
CA ASN A 55 -5.91 -6.79 -3.83
C ASN A 55 -6.09 -7.94 -2.84
N LEU A 56 -5.44 -9.09 -3.06
CA LEU A 56 -5.43 -10.20 -2.09
C LEU A 56 -4.71 -9.78 -0.80
N ALA A 57 -3.53 -9.16 -0.93
CA ALA A 57 -2.79 -8.64 0.22
C ALA A 57 -3.59 -7.56 0.97
N ALA A 58 -4.14 -6.58 0.26
CA ALA A 58 -4.94 -5.50 0.85
C ALA A 58 -6.17 -6.05 1.59
N LYS A 59 -6.89 -7.02 0.99
CA LYS A 59 -8.04 -7.67 1.61
C LYS A 59 -7.62 -8.42 2.87
N PHE A 60 -6.58 -9.26 2.80
CA PHE A 60 -6.08 -10.00 3.94
C PHE A 60 -5.69 -9.09 5.10
N LEU A 61 -4.94 -8.02 4.82
CA LEU A 61 -4.52 -7.06 5.83
C LEU A 61 -5.72 -6.33 6.43
N LYS A 62 -6.68 -5.90 5.61
CA LYS A 62 -7.89 -5.24 6.11
C LYS A 62 -8.66 -6.14 7.06
N GLU A 63 -8.91 -7.38 6.66
CA GLU A 63 -9.64 -8.35 7.46
C GLU A 63 -8.92 -8.68 8.78
N LYS A 64 -7.59 -8.86 8.74
CA LYS A 64 -6.79 -9.12 9.95
C LYS A 64 -6.76 -7.91 10.88
N ILE A 65 -6.57 -6.69 10.35
CA ILE A 65 -6.55 -5.45 11.15
C ILE A 65 -7.94 -5.16 11.76
N ASP A 66 -9.01 -5.31 10.99
CA ASP A 66 -10.38 -5.07 11.49
C ASP A 66 -10.78 -6.06 12.56
N LYS A 67 -10.36 -7.33 12.42
CA LYS A 67 -10.64 -8.38 13.39
C LYS A 67 -9.95 -8.13 14.73
N GLU A 68 -8.67 -7.79 14.71
CA GLU A 68 -7.88 -7.58 15.93
C GLU A 68 -8.07 -6.17 16.51
N ASN A 69 -8.48 -5.20 15.68
CA ASN A 69 -8.80 -3.82 16.03
C ASN A 69 -7.76 -3.17 16.98
N PRO A 70 -6.49 -3.07 16.56
CA PRO A 70 -5.41 -2.57 17.40
C PRO A 70 -5.64 -1.11 17.80
N GLU A 71 -5.51 -0.81 19.10
CA GLU A 71 -5.81 0.52 19.63
C GLU A 71 -4.62 1.48 19.47
N ARG A 72 -3.38 0.95 19.51
CA ARG A 72 -2.13 1.71 19.39
C ARG A 72 -1.23 1.21 18.27
N ILE A 73 -0.31 2.07 17.84
CA ILE A 73 0.66 1.73 16.79
C ILE A 73 1.56 0.55 17.21
N GLU A 74 1.94 0.44 18.49
CA GLU A 74 2.69 -0.72 19.01
C GLU A 74 1.96 -2.05 18.78
N ASP A 75 0.63 -2.07 18.96
CA ASP A 75 -0.21 -3.25 18.76
C ASP A 75 -0.30 -3.59 17.27
N LEU A 76 -0.52 -2.57 16.42
CA LEU A 76 -0.55 -2.73 14.97
C LEU A 76 0.79 -3.24 14.43
N MET A 77 1.90 -2.71 14.91
CA MET A 77 3.23 -3.16 14.53
C MET A 77 3.47 -4.61 14.96
N SER A 78 3.04 -4.99 16.16
CA SER A 78 3.13 -6.37 16.64
C SER A 78 2.30 -7.31 15.77
N LEU A 79 1.06 -6.92 15.45
CA LEU A 79 0.16 -7.66 14.56
C LEU A 79 0.75 -7.90 13.17
N LEU A 80 1.37 -6.87 12.56
CA LEU A 80 2.02 -7.01 11.26
C LEU A 80 3.24 -7.95 11.34
N LYS A 81 4.04 -7.86 12.41
CA LYS A 81 5.24 -8.71 12.58
C LYS A 81 4.92 -10.20 12.78
N GLU A 82 3.66 -10.57 13.04
CA GLU A 82 3.22 -11.97 13.09
C GLU A 82 3.06 -12.60 11.70
N ILE A 83 2.82 -11.79 10.67
CA ILE A 83 2.59 -12.26 9.30
C ILE A 83 3.90 -12.86 8.76
N PRO A 84 3.91 -14.10 8.21
CA PRO A 84 5.14 -14.79 7.82
C PRO A 84 6.05 -13.98 6.89
N GLU A 85 5.47 -13.32 5.88
CA GLU A 85 6.20 -12.52 4.90
C GLU A 85 6.87 -11.30 5.53
N TYR A 86 6.17 -10.62 6.44
CA TYR A 86 6.73 -9.49 7.18
C TYR A 86 7.78 -9.94 8.19
N LYS A 87 7.56 -11.07 8.85
CA LYS A 87 8.53 -11.68 9.76
C LYS A 87 9.83 -12.05 9.04
N GLU A 88 9.73 -12.56 7.81
CA GLU A 88 10.91 -12.85 6.99
C GLU A 88 11.63 -11.56 6.60
N ALA A 89 10.89 -10.53 6.17
CA ALA A 89 11.48 -9.24 5.80
C ALA A 89 12.17 -8.50 6.95
N LEU A 90 11.77 -8.75 8.21
CA LEU A 90 12.49 -8.20 9.37
C LEU A 90 13.95 -8.69 9.43
N LYS A 91 14.23 -9.93 8.98
CA LYS A 91 15.59 -10.49 9.02
C LYS A 91 16.57 -9.73 8.10
N SER A 92 16.06 -9.10 7.05
CA SER A 92 16.83 -8.27 6.12
C SER A 92 16.65 -6.76 6.37
N GLY A 93 15.96 -6.37 7.44
CA GLY A 93 15.71 -4.97 7.78
C GLY A 93 14.68 -4.26 6.89
N ALA A 94 13.93 -5.03 6.10
CA ALA A 94 12.91 -4.55 5.15
C ALA A 94 11.46 -4.79 5.62
N GLY A 95 11.27 -5.25 6.86
CA GLY A 95 9.94 -5.44 7.46
C GLY A 95 9.25 -4.13 7.86
N PRO A 96 8.10 -4.23 8.57
CA PRO A 96 7.27 -3.08 8.94
C PRO A 96 8.03 -1.98 9.67
N LYS A 97 7.81 -0.71 9.28
CA LYS A 97 8.42 0.49 9.89
C LYS A 97 7.40 1.61 10.04
N ILE A 98 7.57 2.40 11.11
CA ILE A 98 6.84 3.65 11.32
C ILE A 98 7.59 4.75 10.57
N PHE A 99 6.93 5.39 9.61
CA PHE A 99 7.49 6.52 8.86
C PHE A 99 7.04 7.86 9.45
N VAL A 100 5.85 7.90 10.03
CA VAL A 100 5.28 9.07 10.73
C VAL A 100 4.51 8.57 11.95
N GLY A 101 4.67 9.27 13.07
CA GLY A 101 4.08 8.91 14.36
C GLY A 101 5.05 8.15 15.28
N SER A 102 4.51 7.62 16.38
CA SER A 102 5.25 6.84 17.37
C SER A 102 4.45 5.61 17.82
N GLU A 103 5.11 4.66 18.48
CA GLU A 103 4.50 3.43 19.00
C GLU A 103 3.34 3.70 19.97
N GLU A 104 3.40 4.81 20.71
CA GLU A 104 2.43 5.23 21.73
C GLU A 104 1.14 5.84 21.14
N ASN A 105 1.16 6.23 19.85
CA ASN A 105 0.04 6.89 19.22
C ASN A 105 -1.18 5.95 19.12
N ARG A 106 -2.37 6.54 19.25
CA ARG A 106 -3.62 5.84 18.92
C ARG A 106 -3.71 5.65 17.41
N CYS A 107 -4.17 4.46 16.99
CA CYS A 107 -4.37 4.17 15.58
C CYS A 107 -5.46 5.06 14.95
N GLY A 108 -6.55 5.32 15.67
CA GLY A 108 -7.77 5.86 15.07
C GLY A 108 -8.33 4.90 14.01
N LYS A 109 -9.04 5.41 13.01
CA LYS A 109 -9.43 4.59 11.85
C LYS A 109 -8.19 4.26 11.02
N ILE A 110 -7.97 2.97 10.77
CA ILE A 110 -6.85 2.46 9.98
C ILE A 110 -7.32 2.25 8.54
N SER A 111 -6.60 2.84 7.58
CA SER A 111 -6.76 2.58 6.15
C SER A 111 -5.59 1.74 5.64
N VAL A 112 -5.88 0.80 4.75
CA VAL A 112 -4.88 0.00 4.00
C VAL A 112 -4.81 0.44 2.54
N ALA A 113 -5.20 1.69 2.24
CA ALA A 113 -5.40 2.16 0.88
C ALA A 113 -4.15 2.12 0.00
N GLU A 114 -2.96 2.09 0.61
CA GLU A 114 -1.67 2.12 -0.08
C GLU A 114 -0.98 0.74 -0.14
N ILE A 115 -1.77 -0.32 -0.01
CA ILE A 115 -1.37 -1.69 -0.36
C ILE A 115 -1.79 -2.05 -1.79
N THR A 116 -2.77 -1.34 -2.35
CA THR A 116 -3.28 -1.54 -3.70
C THR A 116 -3.43 -0.19 -4.42
N GLY A 117 -3.81 -0.22 -5.69
CA GLY A 117 -3.94 0.99 -6.53
C GLY A 117 -2.74 1.22 -7.46
N GLY A 118 -1.73 0.34 -7.41
CA GLY A 118 -0.63 0.24 -8.37
C GLY A 118 0.43 1.35 -8.32
N THR A 119 0.18 2.45 -7.61
CA THR A 119 1.13 3.54 -7.44
C THR A 119 0.78 4.41 -6.25
N GLU A 120 1.75 5.19 -5.77
CA GLU A 120 1.56 6.16 -4.70
C GLU A 120 0.60 7.28 -5.15
N PRO A 121 -0.36 7.70 -4.31
CA PRO A 121 -1.30 8.78 -4.65
C PRO A 121 -0.62 10.15 -4.66
N SER A 122 -1.36 11.19 -5.07
CA SER A 122 -0.89 12.57 -4.92
C SER A 122 -0.69 12.90 -3.44
N PRO A 123 0.40 13.58 -3.03
CA PRO A 123 0.60 14.02 -1.64
C PRO A 123 -0.62 14.76 -1.06
N LYS A 124 -1.32 15.55 -1.89
CA LYS A 124 -2.53 16.30 -1.47
C LYS A 124 -3.65 15.41 -0.93
N ILE A 125 -3.61 14.09 -1.13
CA ILE A 125 -4.65 13.19 -0.62
C ILE A 125 -4.59 13.01 0.89
N TYR A 126 -3.41 13.12 1.52
CA TYR A 126 -3.24 12.83 2.94
C TYR A 126 -4.06 13.77 3.83
N GLU A 127 -4.10 15.06 3.49
CA GLU A 127 -4.94 16.05 4.17
C GLU A 127 -6.43 15.64 4.11
N LYS A 128 -6.88 15.14 2.95
CA LYS A 128 -8.29 14.75 2.74
C LYS A 128 -8.64 13.45 3.45
N ILE A 129 -7.71 12.51 3.50
CA ILE A 129 -7.84 11.27 4.27
C ILE A 129 -7.94 11.57 5.76
N ALA A 130 -7.09 12.46 6.28
CA ALA A 130 -7.15 12.91 7.67
C ALA A 130 -8.49 13.59 7.99
N GLN A 131 -8.96 14.49 7.10
CA GLN A 131 -10.28 15.15 7.23
C GLN A 131 -11.45 14.16 7.20
N ALA A 132 -11.30 13.01 6.53
CA ALA A 132 -12.28 11.93 6.53
C ALA A 132 -12.26 11.06 7.81
N GLY A 133 -11.39 11.38 8.78
CA GLY A 133 -11.31 10.74 10.08
C GLY A 133 -10.39 9.52 10.14
N VAL A 134 -9.56 9.29 9.12
CA VAL A 134 -8.48 8.30 9.17
C VAL A 134 -7.35 8.83 10.06
N GLY A 135 -6.89 7.98 10.98
CA GLY A 135 -5.77 8.29 11.88
C GLY A 135 -4.47 7.58 11.49
N THR A 136 -4.56 6.46 10.78
CA THR A 136 -3.39 5.66 10.40
C THR A 136 -3.55 5.11 8.98
N ILE A 137 -2.48 5.16 8.20
CA ILE A 137 -2.37 4.52 6.89
C ILE A 137 -1.31 3.43 6.96
N VAL A 138 -1.66 2.24 6.49
CA VAL A 138 -0.74 1.12 6.24
C VAL A 138 -0.52 1.01 4.74
N GLY A 139 0.74 1.13 4.31
CA GLY A 139 1.14 1.09 2.90
C GLY A 139 2.41 0.25 2.66
N MET A 140 2.78 0.10 1.40
CA MET A 140 3.95 -0.67 0.97
C MET A 140 5.23 0.17 0.84
N HIS A 141 5.06 1.43 0.44
CA HIS A 141 6.12 2.40 0.21
C HIS A 141 5.55 3.83 0.29
N MET A 142 6.40 4.82 0.54
CA MET A 142 6.01 6.23 0.52
C MET A 142 7.22 7.10 0.20
N GLY A 143 7.04 8.09 -0.67
CA GLY A 143 8.03 9.11 -0.99
C GLY A 143 8.11 10.21 0.08
N GLU A 144 9.20 10.98 0.07
CA GLU A 144 9.45 12.00 1.10
C GLU A 144 8.44 13.16 1.08
N GLU A 145 7.92 13.54 -0.09
CA GLU A 145 6.90 14.60 -0.19
C GLU A 145 5.57 14.16 0.46
N SER A 146 5.11 12.95 0.14
CA SER A 146 3.96 12.32 0.78
C SER A 146 4.13 12.16 2.28
N ARG A 147 5.31 11.73 2.73
CA ARG A 147 5.63 11.57 4.16
C ARG A 147 5.45 12.89 4.92
N LYS A 148 5.97 13.99 4.38
CA LYS A 148 5.83 15.33 4.98
C LYS A 148 4.38 15.81 5.02
N GLU A 149 3.62 15.54 3.97
CA GLU A 149 2.21 15.92 3.92
C GLU A 149 1.37 15.12 4.91
N ALA A 150 1.64 13.81 5.04
CA ALA A 150 1.04 12.97 6.07
C ALA A 150 1.37 13.43 7.49
N GLU A 151 2.63 13.78 7.75
CA GLU A 151 3.08 14.34 9.03
C GLU A 151 2.37 15.65 9.37
N THR A 152 2.29 16.57 8.41
CA THR A 152 1.56 17.85 8.57
C THR A 152 0.07 17.63 8.81
N SER A 153 -0.48 16.55 8.26
CA SER A 153 -1.88 16.14 8.41
C SER A 153 -2.15 15.35 9.70
N ASN A 154 -1.17 15.18 10.59
CA ASN A 154 -1.26 14.41 11.85
C ASN A 154 -1.68 12.95 11.66
N LEU A 155 -1.28 12.33 10.53
CA LEU A 155 -1.49 10.91 10.27
C LEU A 155 -0.33 10.09 10.83
N ASN A 156 -0.63 8.87 11.27
CA ASN A 156 0.40 7.84 11.44
C ASN A 156 0.60 7.10 10.11
N ILE A 157 1.85 6.86 9.73
CA ILE A 157 2.19 6.11 8.52
C ILE A 157 3.00 4.88 8.88
N ILE A 158 2.48 3.72 8.52
CA ILE A 158 3.14 2.42 8.66
C ILE A 158 3.45 1.86 7.28
N ILE A 159 4.74 1.65 7.01
CA ILE A 159 5.21 1.00 5.80
C ILE A 159 5.49 -0.46 6.13
N ALA A 160 4.60 -1.35 5.68
CA ALA A 160 4.67 -2.79 5.97
C ALA A 160 5.84 -3.50 5.24
N GLY A 161 6.37 -2.87 4.18
CA GLY A 161 7.45 -3.38 3.35
C GLY A 161 6.93 -3.81 1.98
N HIS A 162 7.57 -3.33 0.90
CA HIS A 162 7.11 -3.50 -0.48
C HIS A 162 7.13 -4.98 -0.90
N MET A 163 8.33 -5.56 -1.00
CA MET A 163 8.48 -6.95 -1.47
C MET A 163 7.74 -7.98 -0.62
N SER A 164 7.65 -7.77 0.69
CA SER A 164 6.94 -8.67 1.59
C SER A 164 5.43 -8.58 1.43
N SER A 165 4.90 -7.39 1.16
CA SER A 165 3.46 -7.24 0.88
C SER A 165 3.10 -7.82 -0.48
N ASP A 166 3.99 -7.68 -1.49
CA ASP A 166 3.81 -8.35 -2.79
C ASP A 166 3.84 -9.87 -2.63
N SER A 167 4.80 -10.38 -1.85
CA SER A 167 4.93 -11.81 -1.55
C SER A 167 3.68 -12.35 -0.87
N LEU A 168 3.08 -11.59 0.05
CA LEU A 168 1.83 -11.97 0.71
C LEU A 168 0.71 -12.17 -0.31
N GLY A 169 0.53 -11.21 -1.23
CA GLY A 169 -0.49 -11.29 -2.27
C GLY A 169 -0.26 -12.47 -3.23
N VAL A 170 1.00 -12.70 -3.62
CA VAL A 170 1.39 -13.80 -4.50
C VAL A 170 1.23 -15.16 -3.81
N ASN A 171 1.64 -15.30 -2.55
CA ASN A 171 1.48 -16.54 -1.79
C ASN A 171 0.01 -16.92 -1.65
N LEU A 172 -0.85 -15.97 -1.27
CA LEU A 172 -2.31 -16.18 -1.21
C LEU A 172 -2.89 -16.64 -2.54
N PHE A 173 -2.36 -16.15 -3.67
CA PHE A 173 -2.78 -16.61 -4.99
C PHE A 173 -2.30 -18.03 -5.31
N LEU A 174 -1.03 -18.33 -4.97
CA LEU A 174 -0.41 -19.62 -5.26
C LEU A 174 -0.92 -20.76 -4.36
N ASP A 175 -1.40 -20.44 -3.16
CA ASP A 175 -1.98 -21.43 -2.24
C ASP A 175 -3.28 -22.06 -2.78
N GLU A 176 -3.91 -21.43 -3.78
CA GLU A 176 -5.16 -21.88 -4.42
C GLU A 176 -4.94 -22.62 -5.76
N LEU A 177 -3.69 -22.84 -6.18
CA LEU A 177 -3.32 -23.53 -7.44
C LEU A 177 -2.85 -24.98 -7.19
#